data_AF-A0A661BSK2-F1
#
_entry.id   AF-A0A661BSK2-F1
#
_cell.length_a   1.000
_cell.length_b   1.000
_cell.length_c   1.000
_cell.angle_alpha   90.00
_cell.angle_beta   90.00
_cell.angle_gamma   90.00
#
_symmetry.space_group_name_H-M   'P 1'
#
loop_
_entity.id
_entity.type
_entity.pdbx_description
1 polymer ?
#
loop_
_entity_poly.entity_id
_entity_poly.type
_entity_poly.pdbx_seq_one_letter_code
_entity_poly.pdbx_strand_id
1 'polypeptide(L)'
;MIETIYIEEEVAAHPRTLEILARFPDARQIHCQRYGEIFNRKAQSFRLQKQQPALILANKHKGFVLPAPENYGIGVKDNYYFSHMMNCL
;
A
#
# COMPACT_ATOMS: atom_id res chain seq x y z
N MET A 1 11.86 -3.44 12.90
CA MET A 1 11.87 -2.02 12.49
C MET A 1 11.73 -1.97 10.98
N ILE A 2 11.12 -0.94 10.39
CA ILE A 2 11.05 -0.82 8.92
C ILE A 2 12.40 -0.33 8.42
N GLU A 3 13.09 -1.13 7.61
CA GLU A 3 14.45 -0.83 7.13
C GLU A 3 14.47 -0.30 5.69
N THR A 4 13.41 -0.55 4.91
CA THR A 4 13.31 -0.09 3.52
C THR A 4 11.89 0.43 3.26
N ILE A 5 11.81 1.59 2.64
CA ILE A 5 10.57 2.26 2.23
C ILE A 5 10.62 2.46 0.72
N TYR A 6 9.66 1.89 0.01
CA TYR A 6 9.44 2.17 -1.40
C TYR A 6 8.45 3.32 -1.53
N ILE A 7 8.75 4.29 -2.40
CA ILE A 7 7.99 5.53 -2.52
C ILE A 7 7.66 5.73 -4.00
N GLU A 8 6.37 5.79 -4.34
CA GLU A 8 5.96 6.23 -5.68
C GLU A 8 6.31 7.71 -5.87
N GLU A 9 6.89 8.05 -7.01
CA GLU A 9 7.34 9.42 -7.31
C GLU A 9 6.22 10.46 -7.13
N GLU A 10 4.98 10.10 -7.45
CA GLU A 10 3.81 11.00 -7.35
C GLU A 10 3.46 11.39 -5.90
N VAL A 11 3.84 10.58 -4.90
CA VAL A 11 3.57 10.86 -3.48
C VAL A 11 4.81 11.28 -2.70
N ALA A 12 5.98 11.41 -3.36
CA ALA A 12 7.25 11.70 -2.68
C ALA A 12 7.21 13.03 -1.90
N ALA A 13 6.55 14.05 -2.44
CA ALA A 13 6.39 15.37 -1.82
C ALA A 13 5.10 15.50 -0.97
N HIS A 14 4.30 14.43 -0.85
CA HIS A 14 3.05 14.49 -0.10
C HIS A 14 3.34 14.71 1.40
N PRO A 15 2.64 15.61 2.12
CA PRO A 15 2.93 15.91 3.53
C PRO A 15 2.99 14.66 4.40
N ARG A 16 2.05 13.73 4.17
CA ARG A 16 2.01 12.46 4.92
C ARG A 16 3.18 11.54 4.62
N THR A 17 3.71 11.54 3.40
CA THR A 17 4.94 10.82 3.06
C THR A 17 6.10 11.36 3.87
N LEU A 18 6.26 12.69 3.91
CA LEU A 18 7.31 13.35 4.68
C LEU A 18 7.19 13.06 6.18
N GLU A 19 5.97 13.11 6.74
CA GLU A 19 5.70 12.76 8.15
C GLU A 19 6.07 11.31 8.47
N ILE A 20 5.79 10.37 7.55
CA ILE A 20 6.14 8.96 7.73
C ILE A 20 7.66 8.79 7.66
N LEU A 21 8.33 9.40 6.68
CA LEU A 21 9.78 9.33 6.53
C LEU A 21 10.50 9.88 7.77
N ALA A 22 9.99 10.95 8.39
CA ALA A 22 10.54 11.51 9.62
C ALA A 22 10.50 10.52 10.81
N ARG A 23 9.59 9.53 10.80
CA ARG A 23 9.53 8.46 11.82
C ARG A 23 10.52 7.32 11.57
N PHE A 24 11.11 7.27 10.37
CA PHE A 24 12.05 6.22 9.95
C PHE A 24 13.31 6.86 9.32
N PRO A 25 14.08 7.67 10.09
CA PRO A 25 15.19 8.45 9.54
C PRO A 25 16.30 7.59 8.92
N ASP A 26 16.49 6.37 9.43
CA ASP A 26 17.54 5.44 8.96
C ASP A 26 17.05 4.49 7.86
N ALA A 27 15.76 4.53 7.49
CA ALA A 27 15.24 3.61 6.50
C ALA A 27 15.72 3.98 5.10
N ARG A 28 16.16 2.97 4.35
CA ARG A 28 16.55 3.13 2.95
C ARG A 28 15.32 3.48 2.11
N GLN A 29 15.41 4.58 1.36
CA GLN A 29 14.35 5.05 0.48
C GLN A 29 14.61 4.56 -0.95
N ILE A 30 13.61 3.96 -1.58
CA ILE A 30 13.66 3.49 -2.97
C ILE A 30 12.50 4.12 -3.73
N HIS A 31 12.82 5.02 -4.65
CA HIS A 31 11.81 5.65 -5.51
C HIS A 31 11.47 4.75 -6.69
N CYS A 32 10.21 4.76 -7.09
CA CYS A 32 9.72 4.03 -8.25
C CYS A 32 8.53 4.75 -8.88
N GLN A 33 8.22 4.44 -10.14
CA GLN A 33 7.01 4.96 -10.76
C GLN A 33 5.78 4.31 -10.15
N ARG A 34 5.73 2.97 -10.15
CA ARG A 34 4.61 2.18 -9.62
C ARG A 34 5.09 0.99 -8.78
N TYR A 35 4.56 0.84 -7.57
CA TYR A 35 4.98 -0.28 -6.70
C TYR A 35 4.63 -1.65 -7.30
N GLY A 36 3.56 -1.73 -8.10
CA GLY A 36 3.10 -2.96 -8.74
C GLY A 36 4.09 -3.53 -9.77
N GLU A 37 5.07 -2.75 -10.22
CA GLU A 37 6.14 -3.21 -11.10
C GLU A 37 7.25 -3.96 -10.35
N ILE A 38 7.31 -3.78 -9.03
CA ILE A 38 8.32 -4.36 -8.15
C ILE A 38 7.72 -5.52 -7.33
N PHE A 39 6.53 -5.32 -6.77
CA PHE A 39 5.86 -6.26 -5.88
C PHE A 39 4.80 -7.09 -6.60
N ASN A 40 4.49 -8.26 -6.04
CA ASN A 40 3.49 -9.21 -6.56
C ASN A 40 3.78 -9.67 -8.01
N ARG A 41 5.04 -9.66 -8.43
CA ARG A 41 5.44 -10.28 -9.71
C ARG A 41 5.35 -11.79 -9.62
N LYS A 42 5.14 -12.44 -10.76
CA LYS A 42 5.21 -13.91 -10.86
C LYS A 42 6.58 -14.41 -10.37
N ALA A 43 6.57 -15.58 -9.75
CA ALA A 43 7.75 -16.25 -9.19
C ALA A 43 8.46 -15.53 -8.02
N GLN A 44 7.82 -14.59 -7.33
CA GLN A 44 8.31 -14.07 -6.06
C GLN A 44 7.94 -14.97 -4.86
N SER A 45 8.86 -15.14 -3.92
CA SER A 45 8.60 -15.89 -2.68
C SER A 45 8.04 -14.99 -1.60
N PHE A 46 6.74 -15.16 -1.31
CA PHE A 46 6.08 -14.48 -0.19
C PHE A 46 6.79 -14.73 1.15
N ARG A 47 7.27 -15.97 1.37
CA ARG A 47 7.92 -16.35 2.63
C ARG A 47 9.23 -15.59 2.85
N LEU A 48 10.01 -15.38 1.79
CA LEU A 48 11.24 -14.56 1.87
C LEU A 48 10.89 -13.08 2.13
N GLN A 49 9.88 -12.53 1.45
CA GLN A 49 9.44 -11.14 1.69
C GLN A 49 8.99 -10.90 3.15
N LYS A 50 8.41 -11.91 3.80
CA LYS A 50 8.00 -11.82 5.21
C LYS A 50 9.16 -11.83 6.20
N GLN A 51 10.36 -12.24 5.81
CA GLN A 51 11.54 -12.18 6.69
C GLN A 51 11.97 -10.72 6.93
N GLN A 52 11.79 -9.85 5.94
CA GLN A 52 12.17 -8.44 6.02
C GLN A 52 11.11 -7.58 5.31
N PRO A 53 9.98 -7.27 5.98
CA PRO A 53 8.91 -6.51 5.36
C PRO A 53 9.32 -5.06 5.09
N ALA A 54 9.08 -4.60 3.86
CA ALA A 54 9.23 -3.20 3.48
C ALA A 54 7.91 -2.43 3.64
N LEU A 55 8.01 -1.12 3.86
CA LEU A 55 6.87 -0.21 3.76
C LEU A 55 6.75 0.31 2.32
N ILE A 56 5.53 0.45 1.83
CA ILE A 56 5.24 0.99 0.50
C ILE A 56 4.37 2.24 0.70
N LEU A 57 4.82 3.36 0.16
CA LEU A 57 4.12 4.63 0.11
C LEU A 57 3.73 4.89 -1.35
N ALA A 58 2.43 4.80 -1.63
CA ALA A 58 1.89 4.78 -2.98
C ALA A 58 0.54 5.53 -3.03
N ASN A 59 0.18 6.02 -4.21
CA ASN A 59 -1.13 6.61 -4.42
C ASN A 59 -2.17 5.52 -4.74
N LYS A 60 -3.35 5.64 -4.14
CA LYS A 60 -4.47 4.79 -4.50
C LYS A 60 -5.31 5.51 -5.54
N HIS A 61 -5.27 5.08 -6.81
CA HIS A 61 -6.04 5.75 -7.87
C HIS A 61 -7.49 5.31 -7.98
N LYS A 62 -7.82 4.09 -7.54
CA LYS A 62 -9.15 3.48 -7.72
C LYS A 62 -9.46 2.46 -6.65
N GLY A 63 -10.72 1.99 -6.62
CA GLY A 63 -11.15 0.96 -5.67
C GLY A 63 -11.05 1.44 -4.22
N PHE A 64 -11.28 2.73 -3.99
CA PHE A 64 -11.35 3.32 -2.65
C PHE A 64 -12.36 2.56 -1.80
N VAL A 65 -13.51 2.28 -2.40
CA VAL A 65 -14.62 1.51 -1.86
C VAL A 65 -15.08 0.53 -2.96
N LEU A 66 -15.42 -0.69 -2.58
CA LEU A 66 -15.81 -1.79 -3.46
C LEU A 66 -17.23 -2.25 -3.10
N PRO A 67 -18.07 -2.59 -4.09
CA PRO A 67 -19.39 -3.14 -3.81
C PRO A 67 -19.25 -4.51 -3.13
N ALA A 68 -20.05 -4.77 -2.11
CA ALA A 68 -20.13 -6.08 -1.51
C ALA A 68 -20.72 -7.08 -2.53
N PRO A 69 -20.25 -8.33 -2.56
CA PRO A 69 -20.89 -9.36 -3.38
C PRO A 69 -22.35 -9.57 -2.99
N GLU A 70 -23.20 -10.02 -3.93
CA GLU A 70 -24.67 -10.06 -3.79
C GLU A 70 -25.17 -10.74 -2.49
N ASN A 71 -24.46 -11.77 -2.01
CA ASN A 71 -24.85 -12.54 -0.81
C ASN A 71 -24.17 -12.07 0.49
N TYR A 72 -23.48 -10.93 0.47
CA TYR A 72 -22.73 -10.39 1.61
C TYR A 72 -23.26 -9.03 2.09
N GLY A 73 -24.47 -8.64 1.65
CA GLY A 73 -25.12 -7.41 2.08
C GLY A 73 -25.64 -7.47 3.52
N ILE A 74 -25.68 -6.33 4.20
CA ILE A 74 -26.21 -6.17 5.56
C ILE A 74 -27.53 -5.38 5.54
N GLY A 75 -28.64 -6.06 5.25
CA GLY A 75 -30.00 -5.53 5.43
C GLY A 75 -30.43 -4.38 4.51
N VAL A 76 -29.53 -3.81 3.72
CA VAL A 76 -29.80 -2.75 2.74
C VAL A 76 -29.46 -3.21 1.33
N LYS A 77 -29.99 -2.50 0.33
CA LYS A 77 -29.79 -2.83 -1.10
C LYS A 77 -28.33 -2.67 -1.54
N ASP A 78 -27.72 -1.54 -1.21
CA ASP A 78 -26.36 -1.20 -1.64
C ASP A 78 -25.39 -1.32 -0.46
N ASN A 79 -24.43 -2.24 -0.59
CA ASN A 79 -23.43 -2.52 0.45
C ASN A 79 -22.04 -2.38 -0.12
N TYR A 80 -21.11 -1.91 0.70
CA TYR A 80 -19.74 -1.63 0.28
C TYR A 80 -18.71 -1.99 1.34
N TYR A 81 -17.48 -2.25 0.91
CA TYR A 81 -16.33 -2.49 1.77
C TYR A 81 -15.07 -1.84 1.22
N PHE A 82 -14.03 -1.75 2.03
CA PHE A 82 -12.69 -1.32 1.60
C PHE A 82 -11.62 -2.29 2.14
N SER A 83 -10.46 -2.32 1.49
CA SER A 83 -9.36 -3.18 1.94
C SER A 83 -8.64 -2.53 3.12
N HIS A 84 -8.74 -3.13 4.30
CA HIS A 84 -7.96 -2.71 5.48
C HIS A 84 -6.45 -2.95 5.34
N MET A 85 -6.02 -3.76 4.37
CA MET A 85 -4.59 -3.99 4.11
C MET A 85 -3.93 -2.83 3.36
N MET A 86 -4.71 -2.02 2.64
CA MET A 86 -4.23 -0.88 1.87
C MET A 86 -4.66 0.41 2.57
N ASN A 87 -3.79 0.95 3.41
CA ASN A 87 -3.99 2.26 3.99
C ASN A 87 -3.75 3.32 2.90
N CYS A 88 -4.71 4.23 2.70
CA CYS A 88 -4.55 5.31 1.73
C CYS A 88 -3.60 6.35 2.31
N LEU A 89 -2.69 6.89 1.49
CA LEU A 89 -1.94 8.11 1.79
C LEU A 89 -2.81 9.34 1.58
#